data_AF-A0A3P6F2E0-F1
#
_entry.id   AF-A0A3P6F2E0-F1
#
_cell.length_a   1.000
_cell.length_b   1.000
_cell.length_c   1.000
_cell.angle_alpha   90.00
_cell.angle_beta   90.00
_cell.angle_gamma   90.00
#
_symmetry.space_group_name_H-M   'P 1'
#
loop_
_entity.id
_entity.type
_entity.pdbx_description
1 polymer ?
#
loop_
_entity_poly.entity_id
_entity_poly.type
_entity_poly.pdbx_seq_one_letter_code
_entity_poly.pdbx_strand_id
1 'polypeptide(L)' 'MRYKTGEMYDYLKGVQQMVPWAKVIWISYGIPRHSFLSWLVMLDRCPTRDRLNRWGLNVDPLCLLCNTHPESRNHLFF' A
#
# COMPACT_ATOMS: atom_id res chain seq x y z
N MET A 1 -21.98 29.03 16.01
CA MET A 1 -22.00 27.57 15.74
C MET A 1 -20.56 27.10 15.58
N ARG A 2 -20.06 26.20 16.44
CA ARG A 2 -18.71 25.61 16.32
C ARG A 2 -18.82 24.38 15.45
N TYR A 3 -18.48 24.48 14.17
CA TYR A 3 -18.33 23.31 13.32
C TYR A 3 -17.05 22.59 13.74
N LYS A 4 -17.19 21.35 14.23
CA LYS A 4 -16.03 20.49 14.46
C LYS A 4 -15.65 19.88 13.12
N THR A 5 -14.50 20.27 12.60
CA THR A 5 -13.96 19.75 11.34
C THR A 5 -13.87 18.21 11.33
N GLY A 6 -13.68 17.59 12.51
CA GLY A 6 -13.69 16.13 12.65
C GLY A 6 -15.03 15.47 12.30
N GLU A 7 -16.16 16.05 12.74
CA GLU A 7 -17.50 15.50 12.45
C GLU A 7 -17.83 15.63 10.96
N MET A 8 -17.41 16.74 10.33
CA MET A 8 -17.56 16.93 8.88
C MET A 8 -16.70 15.92 8.10
N TYR A 9 -15.49 15.64 8.57
CA TYR A 9 -14.60 14.67 7.95
C TYR A 9 -15.16 13.25 8.03
N ASP A 10 -15.68 12.83 9.18
CA ASP A 10 -16.31 11.51 9.34
C ASP A 10 -17.56 11.37 8.48
N TYR A 11 -18.36 12.44 8.36
CA TYR A 11 -19.49 12.49 7.45
C TYR A 11 -19.09 12.31 5.98
N LEU A 12 -18.05 13.04 5.52
CA LEU A 12 -17.54 12.94 4.15
C LEU A 12 -16.90 11.60 3.84
N LYS A 13 -16.23 10.99 4.83
CA LYS A 13 -15.55 9.69 4.67
C LYS A 13 -16.51 8.52 4.55
N GLY A 14 -17.71 8.65 5.11
CA GLY A 14 -18.74 7.63 5.14
C GLY A 14 -18.34 6.38 5.94
N VAL A 15 -19.18 5.34 5.87
CA VAL A 15 -18.92 4.06 6.54
C VAL A 15 -17.80 3.33 5.80
N GLN A 16 -16.65 3.17 6.45
CA GLN A 16 -15.53 2.40 5.94
C GLN A 16 -15.65 0.95 6.43
N GLN A 17 -15.54 -0.01 5.51
CA GLN A 17 -15.46 -1.41 5.92
C GLN A 17 -14.15 -1.68 6.65
N MET A 18 -14.26 -2.25 7.84
CA MET A 18 -13.09 -2.76 8.56
C MET A 18 -12.53 -3.96 7.81
N VAL A 19 -11.38 -3.75 7.20
CA VAL A 19 -10.61 -4.81 6.56
C VAL A 19 -9.92 -5.68 7.62
N PRO A 20 -10.04 -7.02 7.55
CA PRO A 20 -9.47 -7.91 8.57
C PRO A 20 -7.94 -7.81 8.65
N TRP A 21 -7.27 -7.48 7.53
CA TRP A 21 -5.83 -7.29 7.48
C TRP A 21 -5.33 -6.05 8.24
N ALA A 22 -6.18 -5.07 8.56
CA ALA A 22 -5.73 -3.86 9.27
C ALA A 22 -5.11 -4.17 10.63
N LYS A 23 -5.65 -5.17 11.35
CA LYS A 23 -5.11 -5.59 12.65
C LYS A 23 -3.72 -6.25 12.54
N VAL A 24 -3.43 -6.87 11.40
CA VAL A 24 -2.12 -7.51 11.14
C VAL A 24 -1.06 -6.46 10.83
N ILE A 25 -1.46 -5.36 10.18
CA ILE A 25 -0.54 -4.30 9.75
C ILE A 25 -0.26 -3.32 10.89
N TRP A 26 -1.30 -2.91 11.63
CA TRP A 26 -1.22 -1.90 12.69
C TRP A 26 -1.07 -2.54 14.07
N ILE A 27 0.09 -3.17 14.31
CA ILE A 27 0.44 -3.75 15.61
C ILE A 27 0.96 -2.65 16.54
N SER A 28 0.46 -2.57 17.77
CA SER A 28 0.81 -1.51 18.74
C SER A 28 2.31 -1.42 19.07
N TYR A 29 3.02 -2.56 19.02
CA TYR A 29 4.47 -2.65 19.23
C TYR A 29 5.27 -2.79 17.93
N GLY A 30 4.61 -2.70 16.77
CA GLY A 30 5.26 -2.77 15.48
C GLY A 30 6.01 -1.48 15.15
N ILE A 31 7.14 -1.60 14.44
CA ILE A 31 7.86 -0.44 13.93
C ILE A 31 6.98 0.23 12.85
N PRO A 32 6.59 1.51 13.01
CA PRO A 32 5.66 2.17 12.09
C PRO A 32 6.10 2.14 10.62
N ARG A 33 7.42 2.18 10.36
CA ARG A 33 7.99 2.05 9.02
C ARG A 33 7.66 0.70 8.36
N HIS A 34 7.76 -0.39 9.10
CA HIS A 34 7.43 -1.73 8.58
C HIS A 34 5.92 -1.88 8.39
N SER A 35 5.10 -1.38 9.33
CA SER A 35 3.65 -1.32 9.17
C SER A 35 3.24 -0.54 7.92
N PHE A 36 3.87 0.60 7.65
CA PHE A 36 3.60 1.39 6.45
C PHE A 36 3.99 0.66 5.17
N LEU A 37 5.15 -0.01 5.14
CA LEU A 37 5.56 -0.81 3.99
C LEU A 37 4.59 -1.98 3.75
N SER A 38 4.25 -2.73 4.80
CA SER A 38 3.28 -3.83 4.72
C SER A 38 1.89 -3.36 4.26
N TRP A 39 1.46 -2.17 4.69
CA TRP A 39 0.24 -1.52 4.22
C TRP A 39 0.27 -1.27 2.71
N LEU A 40 1.38 -0.72 2.20
CA LEU A 40 1.56 -0.50 0.77
C LEU A 40 1.60 -1.82 -0.02
N VAL A 41 2.27 -2.85 0.50
CA VAL A 41 2.32 -4.18 -0.14
C VAL A 41 0.92 -4.81 -0.20
N MET A 42 0.17 -4.77 0.89
CA MET A 42 -1.21 -5.30 0.97
C MET A 42 -2.16 -4.61 -0.01
N LEU A 43 -2.04 -3.30 -0.17
CA LEU A 43 -2.85 -2.53 -1.12
C LEU A 43 -2.37 -2.63 -2.58
N ASP A 44 -1.33 -3.40 -2.86
CA ASP A 44 -0.65 -3.44 -4.16
C ASP A 44 -0.20 -2.04 -4.63
N ARG A 45 0.19 -1.22 -3.64
CA ARG A 45 0.60 0.17 -3.81
C ARG A 45 2.11 0.36 -3.77
N CYS A 46 2.88 -0.71 -3.68
CA CYS A 46 4.33 -0.66 -3.77
C CYS A 46 4.75 -0.16 -5.18
N PRO A 47 5.76 0.71 -5.31
CA PRO A 47 6.31 1.12 -6.61
C PRO A 47 7.15 -0.03 -7.20
N THR A 48 6.50 -1.09 -7.65
CA THR A 48 7.14 -2.15 -8.44
C THR A 48 7.30 -1.70 -9.88
N ARG A 49 8.30 -2.24 -10.59
CA ARG A 49 8.52 -1.91 -12.02
C ARG A 49 7.30 -2.19 -12.89
N ASP A 50 6.55 -3.27 -12.61
CA ASP A 50 5.27 -3.53 -13.29
C ASP A 50 4.29 -2.36 -13.16
N ARG A 51 4.18 -1.78 -11.96
CA ARG A 51 3.27 -0.67 -11.69
C ARG A 51 3.77 0.65 -12.26
N LEU A 52 5.08 0.88 -12.25
CA LEU A 52 5.71 2.04 -12.90
C LEU A 52 5.47 1.98 -14.43
N ASN A 53 5.60 0.80 -15.03
CA ASN A 53 5.28 0.59 -16.44
C ASN A 53 3.79 0.84 -16.74
N ARG A 54 2.87 0.41 -15.86
CA ARG A 54 1.43 0.76 -16.00
C ARG A 54 1.16 2.26 -15.91
N TRP A 55 2.02 3.02 -15.22
CA TRP A 55 1.93 4.48 -15.17
C TRP A 55 2.52 5.17 -16.41
N GLY A 56 3.08 4.41 -17.36
CA GLY A 56 3.68 4.93 -18.59
C GLY A 56 5.13 5.37 -18.44
N LEU A 57 5.79 5.04 -17.32
CA LEU A 57 7.24 5.20 -17.19
C LEU A 57 7.91 4.06 -17.94
N ASN A 58 8.86 4.36 -18.82
CA ASN A 58 9.64 3.34 -19.53
C ASN A 58 10.73 2.81 -18.59
N VAL A 59 10.40 1.78 -17.80
CA VAL A 59 11.33 1.11 -16.89
C VAL A 59 11.48 -0.34 -17.33
N ASP A 60 12.70 -0.86 -17.30
CA ASP A 60 12.94 -2.28 -17.59
C ASP A 60 12.04 -3.14 -16.69
N PRO A 61 11.16 -3.99 -17.26
CA PRO A 61 10.25 -4.82 -16.47
C PRO A 61 11.00 -5.87 -15.64
N LEU A 62 12.25 -6.21 -15.96
CA LEU A 62 13.02 -7.23 -15.26
C LEU A 62 13.24 -6.87 -13.79
N CYS A 63 13.15 -7.86 -12.91
CA CYS A 63 13.50 -7.71 -11.50
C CYS A 63 15.02 -7.60 -11.34
N LEU A 64 15.50 -6.56 -10.66
CA LEU A 64 16.93 -6.36 -10.43
C LEU A 64 17.57 -7.45 -9.56
N LEU A 65 16.77 -8.14 -8.73
CA LEU A 65 17.27 -9.16 -7.80
C LEU A 65 17.49 -10.51 -8.50
N CYS A 66 16.58 -10.92 -9.39
CA CYS A 66 16.65 -12.22 -10.05
C CYS A 66 17.10 -12.14 -11.52
N ASN A 67 17.03 -10.96 -12.13
CA ASN A 67 17.34 -10.64 -13.52
C ASN A 67 16.73 -11.59 -14.57
N THR A 68 15.68 -12.32 -14.22
CA THR A 68 15.10 -13.40 -15.03
C THR A 68 13.59 -13.26 -15.20
N HIS A 69 12.90 -12.68 -14.20
CA HIS A 69 11.45 -12.54 -14.19
C HIS A 69 11.05 -11.07 -13.98
N PRO A 70 9.87 -10.66 -14.45
CA PRO A 70 9.39 -9.29 -14.25
C PRO A 70 9.15 -8.99 -12.76
N GLU A 71 9.49 -7.78 -12.33
CA GLU A 71 9.32 -7.33 -10.95
C GLU A 71 7.84 -7.08 -10.63
N SER A 72 7.23 -8.05 -9.96
CA SER A 72 5.86 -7.95 -9.45
C SER A 72 5.85 -8.06 -7.93
N ARG A 73 4.77 -7.59 -7.30
CA ARG A 73 4.57 -7.76 -5.85
C ARG A 73 4.69 -9.22 -5.45
N ASN A 74 4.09 -10.11 -6.24
CA ASN A 74 4.14 -11.54 -5.98
C ASN A 74 5.60 -12.01 -6.09
N HIS A 75 6.30 -11.71 -7.18
CA HIS A 75 7.69 -12.10 -7.33
C HIS A 75 8.64 -11.61 -6.20
N LEU A 76 8.36 -10.46 -5.55
CA LEU A 76 9.17 -9.93 -4.45
C LEU A 76 8.75 -10.42 -3.05
N PHE A 77 7.47 -10.73 -2.84
CA PHE A 77 6.91 -10.98 -1.50
C PHE A 77 6.04 -12.25 -1.39
N PHE A 78 5.84 -13.02 -2.47
CA PHE A 78 5.03 -14.25 -2.54
C PHE A 78 5.55 -15.31 -3.52
#